data_AF-A0A938HNS7-F1
#
_entry.id   AF-A0A938HNS7-F1
#
_cell.length_a   1.000
_cell.length_b   1.000
_cell.length_c   1.000
_cell.angle_alpha   90.00
_cell.angle_beta   90.00
_cell.angle_gamma   90.00
#
_symmetry.space_group_name_H-M   'P 1'
#
loop_
_entity.id
_entity.type
_entity.pdbx_description
1 polymer ?
#
loop_
_entity_poly.entity_id
_entity_poly.type
_entity_poly.pdbx_seq_one_letter_code
_entity_poly.pdbx_strand_id
1 'polypeptide(L)'
;MRYKKDHKKETHARIVSMANRRFRERGFSKTAIPKVMGDAGLTHGGFYAHFASKNALIGESIEQAFRDSIAMLFAKLDGLDLGTQWAKIVHRYLHERHRDSLAEGCLMPALSGEVARMNPDQRRLYEEGLKAFVAVLERYVPGVDGEPREKRAIALLASLVGGVLLSRAVVDKAYSDRILEACRTFALAETHSTPPNPA
;
A
#
# COMPACT_ATOMS: atom_id res chain seq x y z
N MET A 1 -6.45 -23.51 29.21
CA MET A 1 -5.73 -22.21 29.29
C MET A 1 -5.48 -21.58 27.89
N ARG A 2 -6.50 -21.57 27.01
CA ARG A 2 -6.42 -21.09 25.61
C ARG A 2 -6.65 -19.58 25.48
N TYR A 3 -7.47 -19.03 26.37
CA TYR A 3 -7.94 -17.64 26.40
C TYR A 3 -6.84 -16.56 26.51
N LYS A 4 -5.78 -16.78 27.30
CA LYS A 4 -4.70 -15.77 27.48
C LYS A 4 -3.80 -15.58 26.26
N LYS A 5 -3.57 -16.64 25.45
CA LYS A 5 -2.71 -16.55 24.26
C LYS A 5 -3.43 -15.84 23.11
N ASP A 6 -4.72 -16.10 22.94
CA ASP A 6 -5.54 -15.45 21.92
C ASP A 6 -5.69 -13.96 22.23
N HIS A 7 -5.94 -13.61 23.50
CA HIS A 7 -5.99 -12.20 23.93
C HIS A 7 -4.68 -11.43 23.72
N LYS A 8 -3.51 -12.05 23.97
CA LYS A 8 -2.21 -11.41 23.70
C LYS A 8 -2.01 -11.15 22.21
N LYS A 9 -2.41 -12.09 21.35
CA LYS A 9 -2.31 -11.94 19.88
C LYS A 9 -3.26 -10.85 19.35
N GLU A 10 -4.50 -10.82 19.83
CA GLU A 10 -5.48 -9.77 19.48
C GLU A 10 -4.98 -8.39 19.88
N THR A 11 -4.45 -8.26 21.11
CA THR A 11 -3.87 -7.02 21.61
C THR A 11 -2.67 -6.59 20.75
N HIS A 12 -1.79 -7.53 20.41
CA HIS A 12 -0.65 -7.28 19.53
C HIS A 12 -1.09 -6.77 18.16
N ALA A 13 -2.02 -7.46 17.51
CA ALA A 13 -2.56 -7.08 16.20
C ALA A 13 -3.22 -5.70 16.25
N ARG A 14 -3.92 -5.37 17.35
CA ARG A 14 -4.51 -4.03 17.56
C ARG A 14 -3.44 -2.94 17.63
N ILE A 15 -2.32 -3.20 18.33
CA ILE A 15 -1.19 -2.24 18.37
C ILE A 15 -0.63 -2.00 16.96
N VAL A 16 -0.38 -3.06 16.19
CA VAL A 16 0.15 -2.92 14.80
C VAL A 16 -0.84 -2.16 13.92
N SER A 17 -2.14 -2.46 14.02
CA SER A 17 -3.19 -1.75 13.27
C SER A 17 -3.21 -0.24 13.59
N MET A 18 -3.17 0.13 14.88
CA MET A 18 -3.14 1.55 15.29
C MET A 18 -1.84 2.23 14.88
N ALA A 19 -0.71 1.53 14.95
CA ALA A 19 0.58 2.03 14.48
C ALA A 19 0.55 2.30 12.98
N ASN A 20 0.03 1.38 12.19
CA ASN A 20 -0.10 1.51 10.73
C ASN A 20 -0.89 2.76 10.33
N ARG A 21 -2.04 3.01 10.98
CA ARG A 21 -2.83 4.22 10.77
C ARG A 21 -2.00 5.48 11.03
N ARG A 22 -1.37 5.55 12.21
CA ARG A 22 -0.54 6.72 12.59
C ARG A 22 0.66 6.92 11.67
N PHE A 23 1.34 5.84 11.28
CA PHE A 23 2.49 5.93 10.38
C PHE A 23 2.09 6.51 9.03
N ARG A 24 0.97 6.09 8.44
CA ARG A 24 0.52 6.66 7.16
C ARG A 24 0.05 8.12 7.29
N GLU A 25 -0.53 8.51 8.42
CA GLU A 25 -0.98 9.89 8.65
C GLU A 25 0.15 10.86 8.98
N ARG A 26 1.16 10.41 9.73
CA ARG A 26 2.14 11.29 10.39
C ARG A 26 3.59 10.98 10.07
N GLY A 27 3.87 9.84 9.43
CA GLY A 27 5.21 9.32 9.25
C GLY A 27 5.72 8.48 10.43
N PHE A 28 6.80 7.76 10.22
CA PHE A 28 7.44 6.93 11.24
C PHE A 28 8.07 7.79 12.34
N SER A 29 8.77 8.85 11.95
CA SER A 29 9.54 9.70 12.89
C SER A 29 8.62 10.43 13.87
N LYS A 30 7.52 11.01 13.39
CA LYS A 30 6.60 11.82 14.22
C LYS A 30 5.61 10.98 15.04
N THR A 31 5.56 9.66 14.83
CA THR A 31 4.66 8.77 15.57
C THR A 31 5.28 8.36 16.91
N ALA A 32 4.66 8.81 18.02
CA ALA A 32 5.11 8.49 19.37
C ALA A 32 4.45 7.18 19.90
N ILE A 33 5.24 6.29 20.50
CA ILE A 33 4.75 5.03 21.08
C ILE A 33 3.64 5.25 22.12
N PRO A 34 3.73 6.21 23.06
CA PRO A 34 2.63 6.49 23.98
C PRO A 34 1.30 6.79 23.28
N LYS A 35 1.32 7.44 22.11
CA LYS A 35 0.11 7.75 21.34
C LYS A 35 -0.45 6.51 20.63
N VAL A 36 0.41 5.65 20.07
CA VAL A 36 -0.01 4.35 19.51
C VAL A 36 -0.67 3.49 20.58
N MET A 37 -0.04 3.39 21.76
CA MET A 37 -0.57 2.60 22.88
C MET A 37 -1.90 3.17 23.38
N GLY A 38 -2.00 4.49 23.50
CA GLY A 38 -3.24 5.17 23.85
C GLY A 38 -4.39 4.87 22.89
N ASP A 39 -4.15 4.93 21.57
CA ASP A 39 -5.16 4.56 20.56
C ASP A 39 -5.56 3.08 20.65
N ALA A 40 -4.62 2.22 21.03
CA ALA A 40 -4.88 0.81 21.27
C ALA A 40 -5.56 0.54 22.62
N GLY A 41 -5.87 1.57 23.42
CA GLY A 41 -6.48 1.43 24.75
C GLY A 41 -5.55 0.79 25.78
N LEU A 42 -4.24 1.01 25.66
CA LEU A 42 -3.20 0.37 26.47
C LEU A 42 -2.28 1.41 27.10
N THR A 43 -1.66 1.05 28.23
CA THR A 43 -0.64 1.88 28.86
C THR A 43 0.66 1.85 28.07
N HIS A 44 1.46 2.91 28.19
CA HIS A 44 2.78 2.98 27.55
C HIS A 44 3.70 1.82 27.98
N GLY A 45 3.70 1.46 29.27
CA GLY A 45 4.51 0.37 29.81
C GLY A 45 4.18 -1.00 29.22
N GLY A 46 2.95 -1.20 28.73
CA GLY A 46 2.55 -2.44 28.06
C GLY A 46 3.24 -2.69 26.72
N PHE A 47 3.86 -1.67 26.11
CA PHE A 47 4.48 -1.78 24.79
C PHE A 47 5.57 -2.84 24.74
N TYR A 48 6.45 -2.85 25.76
CA TYR A 48 7.59 -3.76 25.81
C TYR A 48 7.22 -5.22 26.08
N ALA A 49 5.95 -5.51 26.43
CA ALA A 49 5.44 -6.87 26.49
C ALA A 49 5.12 -7.47 25.10
N HIS A 50 5.05 -6.60 24.08
CA HIS A 50 4.69 -6.91 22.69
C HIS A 50 5.86 -6.70 21.72
N PHE A 51 6.60 -5.60 21.85
CA PHE A 51 7.66 -5.23 20.93
C PHE A 51 8.96 -4.92 21.67
N ALA A 52 10.08 -5.42 21.14
CA ALA A 52 11.40 -5.10 21.68
C ALA A 52 11.79 -3.63 21.46
N SER A 53 11.28 -2.99 20.40
CA SER A 53 11.58 -1.60 20.08
C SER A 53 10.54 -1.01 19.12
N LYS A 54 10.58 0.32 18.94
CA LYS A 54 9.82 1.00 17.87
C LYS A 54 10.19 0.48 16.48
N ASN A 55 11.46 0.10 16.27
CA ASN A 55 11.89 -0.45 14.98
C ASN A 55 11.25 -1.83 14.70
N ALA A 56 11.07 -2.67 15.73
CA ALA A 56 10.34 -3.93 15.59
C ALA A 56 8.88 -3.68 15.20
N LEU A 57 8.21 -2.72 15.85
CA LEU A 57 6.85 -2.31 15.49
C LEU A 57 6.77 -1.80 14.04
N ILE A 58 7.73 -0.98 13.60
CA ILE A 58 7.80 -0.46 12.23
C ILE A 58 7.91 -1.61 11.21
N GLY A 59 8.79 -2.58 11.46
CA GLY A 59 8.96 -3.74 10.58
C GLY A 59 7.67 -4.53 10.40
N GLU A 60 7.05 -4.93 11.51
CA GLU A 60 5.77 -5.66 11.48
C GLU A 60 4.64 -4.84 10.82
N SER A 61 4.65 -3.51 11.02
CA SER A 61 3.68 -2.60 10.42
C SER A 61 3.84 -2.54 8.89
N ILE A 62 5.06 -2.45 8.37
CA ILE A 62 5.35 -2.47 6.93
C ILE A 62 4.84 -3.78 6.31
N GLU A 63 5.17 -4.92 6.89
CA GLU A 63 4.72 -6.22 6.40
C GLU A 63 3.19 -6.34 6.40
N GLN A 64 2.54 -5.97 7.51
CA GLN A 64 1.08 -5.99 7.58
C GLN A 64 0.46 -5.05 6.55
N ALA A 65 1.02 -3.85 6.37
CA ALA A 65 0.49 -2.87 5.44
C ALA A 65 0.55 -3.34 3.98
N PHE A 66 1.61 -4.06 3.57
CA PHE A 66 1.66 -4.69 2.24
C PHE A 66 0.63 -5.80 2.10
N ARG A 67 0.49 -6.69 3.11
CA ARG A 67 -0.53 -7.75 3.10
C ARG A 67 -1.95 -7.18 2.98
N ASP A 68 -2.27 -6.16 3.78
CA ASP A 68 -3.57 -5.51 3.76
C ASP A 68 -3.82 -4.80 2.43
N SER A 69 -2.80 -4.11 1.88
CA SER A 69 -2.90 -3.45 0.57
C SER A 69 -3.17 -4.46 -0.56
N ILE A 70 -2.51 -5.61 -0.54
CA ILE A 70 -2.75 -6.70 -1.51
C ILE A 70 -4.18 -7.23 -1.34
N ALA A 71 -4.55 -7.62 -0.12
CA ALA A 71 -5.86 -8.19 0.15
C ALA A 71 -6.99 -7.24 -0.31
N MET A 72 -6.89 -5.95 0.01
CA MET A 72 -7.89 -4.95 -0.34
C MET A 72 -7.90 -4.62 -1.83
N LEU A 73 -6.74 -4.43 -2.46
CA LEU A 73 -6.66 -4.00 -3.86
C LEU A 73 -7.14 -5.09 -4.81
N PHE A 74 -6.80 -6.36 -4.53
CA PHE A 74 -7.09 -7.48 -5.41
C PHE A 74 -8.36 -8.27 -5.00
N ALA A 75 -9.09 -7.82 -3.97
CA ALA A 75 -10.34 -8.46 -3.56
C ALA A 75 -11.40 -8.42 -4.68
N LYS A 76 -12.11 -9.55 -4.83
CA LYS A 76 -13.28 -9.73 -5.71
C LYS A 76 -12.96 -9.54 -7.21
N LEU A 77 -11.82 -10.06 -7.64
CA LEU A 77 -11.40 -10.06 -9.05
C LEU A 77 -11.60 -11.41 -9.75
N ASP A 78 -11.83 -12.48 -8.99
CA ASP A 78 -12.00 -13.84 -9.54
C ASP A 78 -13.21 -13.92 -10.48
N GLY A 79 -13.06 -14.67 -11.58
CA GLY A 79 -14.10 -14.87 -12.59
C GLY A 79 -14.29 -13.73 -13.59
N LEU A 80 -13.51 -12.64 -13.48
CA LEU A 80 -13.50 -11.54 -14.44
C LEU A 80 -12.40 -11.73 -15.49
N ASP A 81 -12.59 -11.18 -16.69
CA ASP A 81 -11.53 -11.10 -17.69
C ASP A 81 -10.41 -10.14 -17.24
N LEU A 82 -9.21 -10.33 -17.79
CA LEU A 82 -8.01 -9.58 -17.39
C LEU A 82 -8.18 -8.06 -17.56
N GLY A 83 -8.85 -7.60 -18.62
CA GLY A 83 -9.08 -6.18 -18.87
C GLY A 83 -9.96 -5.57 -17.80
N THR A 84 -11.07 -6.23 -17.45
CA THR A 84 -11.96 -5.82 -16.37
C THR A 84 -11.26 -5.86 -15.00
N GLN A 85 -10.44 -6.89 -14.74
CA GLN A 85 -9.65 -6.96 -13.50
C GLN A 85 -8.70 -5.77 -13.37
N TRP A 86 -7.94 -5.49 -14.43
CA TRP A 86 -7.02 -4.37 -14.47
C TRP A 86 -7.74 -3.04 -14.27
N ALA A 87 -8.83 -2.81 -14.99
CA ALA A 87 -9.62 -1.59 -14.85
C ALA A 87 -10.09 -1.38 -13.41
N LYS A 88 -10.60 -2.43 -12.75
CA LYS A 88 -11.00 -2.36 -11.33
C LYS A 88 -9.83 -2.02 -10.40
N ILE A 89 -8.64 -2.57 -10.64
CA ILE A 89 -7.43 -2.25 -9.86
C ILE A 89 -7.07 -0.78 -10.03
N VAL A 90 -6.99 -0.29 -11.27
CA VAL A 90 -6.65 1.12 -11.56
C VAL A 90 -7.67 2.06 -10.92
N HIS A 91 -8.97 1.80 -11.13
CA HIS A 91 -10.03 2.63 -10.55
C HIS A 91 -10.01 2.62 -9.02
N ARG A 92 -9.80 1.46 -8.38
CA ARG A 92 -9.71 1.36 -6.92
C ARG A 92 -8.49 2.09 -6.38
N TYR A 93 -7.34 1.99 -7.04
CA TYR A 93 -6.10 2.61 -6.56
C TYR A 93 -6.10 4.13 -6.77
N LEU A 94 -6.57 4.61 -7.93
CA LEU A 94 -6.63 6.04 -8.26
C LEU A 94 -8.00 6.66 -7.94
N HIS A 95 -8.68 6.14 -6.92
CA HIS A 95 -9.93 6.70 -6.42
C HIS A 95 -9.65 7.84 -5.43
N GLU A 96 -10.50 8.87 -5.41
CA GLU A 96 -10.42 9.98 -4.45
C GLU A 96 -10.46 9.49 -3.00
N ARG A 97 -11.30 8.48 -2.70
CA ARG A 97 -11.30 7.78 -1.41
C ARG A 97 -9.91 7.29 -1.00
N HIS A 98 -9.09 6.77 -1.91
CA HIS A 98 -7.73 6.35 -1.57
C HIS A 98 -6.85 7.58 -1.32
N ARG A 99 -6.93 8.62 -2.15
CA ARG A 99 -6.22 9.88 -1.93
C ARG A 99 -6.53 10.47 -0.56
N ASP A 100 -7.81 10.56 -0.19
CA ASP A 100 -8.28 11.29 0.99
C ASP A 100 -8.16 10.46 2.28
N SER A 101 -8.12 9.13 2.18
CA SER A 101 -7.99 8.23 3.32
C SER A 101 -6.52 7.88 3.62
N LEU A 102 -5.80 8.82 4.25
CA LEU A 102 -4.39 8.62 4.65
C LEU A 102 -4.21 7.38 5.54
N ALA A 103 -5.07 7.20 6.55
CA ALA A 103 -4.93 6.15 7.55
C ALA A 103 -5.13 4.73 7.01
N GLU A 104 -5.95 4.56 5.96
CA GLU A 104 -6.42 3.24 5.48
C GLU A 104 -5.96 2.92 4.05
N GLY A 105 -5.21 3.83 3.43
CA GLY A 105 -4.68 3.65 2.09
C GLY A 105 -3.46 2.73 2.02
N CYS A 106 -2.98 2.53 0.79
CA CYS A 106 -1.70 1.89 0.55
C CYS A 106 -0.59 2.68 1.26
N LEU A 107 0.38 1.97 1.85
CA LEU A 107 1.50 2.63 2.54
C LEU A 107 2.41 3.41 1.58
N MET A 108 2.53 2.97 0.32
CA MET A 108 3.58 3.46 -0.58
C MET A 108 3.47 4.97 -0.85
N PRO A 109 2.30 5.51 -1.23
CA PRO A 109 2.19 6.96 -1.47
C PRO A 109 2.38 7.82 -0.21
N ALA A 110 2.27 7.22 0.98
CA ALA A 110 2.43 7.93 2.25
C ALA A 110 3.85 7.85 2.83
N LEU A 111 4.57 6.73 2.63
CA LEU A 111 5.75 6.39 3.43
C LEU A 111 7.02 6.10 2.63
N SER A 112 6.96 5.86 1.31
CA SER A 112 8.16 5.49 0.52
C SER A 112 9.30 6.50 0.65
N GLY A 113 8.99 7.80 0.68
CA GLY A 113 10.00 8.87 0.85
C GLY A 113 10.65 8.90 2.24
N GLU A 114 9.97 8.42 3.29
CA GLU A 114 10.57 8.24 4.61
C GLU A 114 11.43 6.97 4.65
N VAL A 115 10.93 5.87 4.09
CA VAL A 115 11.66 4.60 4.00
C VAL A 115 13.02 4.78 3.32
N ALA A 116 13.09 5.59 2.27
CA ALA A 116 14.34 5.90 1.58
C ALA A 116 15.45 6.47 2.49
N ARG A 117 15.09 7.06 3.64
CA ARG A 117 16.00 7.66 4.63
C ARG A 117 16.18 6.82 5.90
N MET A 118 15.55 5.63 5.95
CA MET A 118 15.64 4.73 7.10
C MET A 118 16.87 3.81 7.03
N ASN A 119 17.12 3.05 8.10
CA ASN A 119 18.23 2.12 8.15
C ASN A 119 18.07 0.94 7.16
N PRO A 120 19.15 0.22 6.83
CA PRO A 120 19.11 -0.86 5.83
C PRO A 120 18.11 -1.97 6.15
N ASP A 121 17.95 -2.36 7.42
CA ASP A 121 17.06 -3.46 7.79
C ASP A 121 15.59 -3.13 7.52
N GLN A 122 15.17 -1.91 7.85
CA GLN A 122 13.82 -1.44 7.55
C GLN A 122 13.58 -1.28 6.04
N ARG A 123 14.61 -0.84 5.29
CA ARG A 123 14.55 -0.74 3.83
C ARG A 123 14.40 -2.12 3.18
N ARG A 124 15.06 -3.17 3.70
CA ARG A 124 14.91 -4.55 3.23
C ARG A 124 13.49 -5.08 3.43
N LEU A 125 12.89 -4.87 4.60
CA LEU A 125 11.50 -5.28 4.86
C LEU A 125 10.51 -4.61 3.89
N TYR A 126 10.73 -3.33 3.58
CA TYR A 126 9.93 -2.64 2.57
C TYR A 126 10.17 -3.19 1.17
N GLU A 127 11.42 -3.47 0.79
CA GLU A 127 11.79 -4.06 -0.49
C GLU A 127 11.13 -5.43 -0.70
N GLU A 128 11.15 -6.29 0.32
CA GLU A 128 10.50 -7.61 0.30
C GLU A 128 8.98 -7.47 0.10
N GLY A 129 8.34 -6.56 0.83
CA GLY A 129 6.92 -6.27 0.66
C GLY A 129 6.57 -5.71 -0.72
N LEU A 130 7.42 -4.83 -1.27
CA LEU A 130 7.27 -4.29 -2.61
C LEU A 130 7.39 -5.39 -3.67
N LYS A 131 8.38 -6.27 -3.56
CA LYS A 131 8.54 -7.43 -4.46
C LYS A 131 7.32 -8.34 -4.41
N ALA A 132 6.80 -8.63 -3.22
CA ALA A 132 5.58 -9.43 -3.07
C ALA A 132 4.35 -8.75 -3.72
N PHE A 133 4.23 -7.43 -3.59
CA PHE A 133 3.16 -6.67 -4.22
C PHE A 133 3.28 -6.71 -5.76
N VAL A 134 4.47 -6.50 -6.31
CA VAL A 134 4.74 -6.56 -7.74
C VAL A 134 4.43 -7.94 -8.30
N ALA A 135 4.91 -9.01 -7.64
CA ALA A 135 4.64 -10.38 -8.05
C ALA A 135 3.13 -10.69 -8.11
N VAL A 136 2.33 -10.12 -7.21
CA VAL A 136 0.87 -10.23 -7.28
C VAL A 136 0.30 -9.43 -8.46
N LEU A 137 0.75 -8.18 -8.64
CA LEU A 137 0.30 -7.26 -9.67
C LEU A 137 0.58 -7.78 -11.09
N GLU A 138 1.69 -8.49 -11.29
CA GLU A 138 2.06 -9.13 -12.56
C GLU A 138 0.96 -10.04 -13.13
N ARG A 139 0.11 -10.62 -12.28
CA ARG A 139 -1.01 -11.46 -12.71
C ARG A 139 -2.14 -10.68 -13.39
N TYR A 140 -2.19 -9.37 -13.16
CA TYR A 140 -3.32 -8.52 -13.55
C TYR A 140 -2.97 -7.44 -14.58
N VAL A 141 -1.68 -7.12 -14.76
CA VAL A 141 -1.29 -6.12 -15.76
C VAL A 141 -1.58 -6.60 -17.19
N PRO A 142 -1.94 -5.71 -18.12
CA PRO A 142 -2.00 -6.08 -19.53
C PRO A 142 -0.61 -6.51 -20.01
N GLY A 143 -0.57 -7.57 -20.82
CA GLY A 143 0.67 -8.03 -21.47
C GLY A 143 1.01 -7.15 -22.67
N VAL A 144 2.30 -7.01 -22.97
CA VAL A 144 2.81 -6.37 -24.18
C VAL A 144 3.85 -7.31 -24.79
N ASP A 145 3.74 -7.56 -26.09
CA ASP A 145 4.65 -8.49 -26.78
C ASP A 145 6.10 -8.04 -26.65
N GLY A 146 6.97 -8.98 -26.29
CA GLY A 146 8.40 -8.73 -26.09
C GLY A 146 8.78 -7.97 -24.81
N GLU A 147 7.82 -7.61 -23.95
CA GLU A 147 8.09 -6.95 -22.66
C GLU A 147 7.89 -7.89 -21.46
N PRO A 148 8.88 -8.01 -20.55
CA PRO A 148 8.70 -8.73 -19.30
C PRO A 148 7.56 -8.14 -18.45
N ARG A 149 6.63 -8.99 -17.98
CA ARG A 149 5.49 -8.54 -17.16
C ARG A 149 5.91 -7.86 -15.86
N GLU A 150 7.02 -8.27 -15.25
CA GLU A 150 7.59 -7.62 -14.06
C GLU A 150 7.91 -6.14 -14.34
N LYS A 151 8.65 -5.87 -15.42
CA LYS A 151 9.01 -4.49 -15.83
C LYS A 151 7.76 -3.64 -16.01
N ARG A 152 6.73 -4.21 -16.65
CA ARG A 152 5.43 -3.57 -16.86
C ARG A 152 4.71 -3.29 -15.55
N ALA A 153 4.68 -4.27 -14.64
CA ALA A 153 4.07 -4.14 -13.32
C ALA A 153 4.76 -3.08 -12.47
N ILE A 154 6.09 -3.00 -12.50
CA ILE A 154 6.86 -1.95 -11.82
C ILE A 154 6.47 -0.57 -12.34
N ALA A 155 6.45 -0.38 -13.67
CA ALA A 155 6.13 0.91 -14.28
C ALA A 155 4.68 1.36 -13.97
N LEU A 156 3.72 0.45 -14.08
CA LEU A 156 2.32 0.74 -13.76
C LEU A 156 2.15 1.00 -12.26
N LEU A 157 2.78 0.21 -11.38
CA LEU A 157 2.74 0.45 -9.94
C LEU A 157 3.31 1.83 -9.58
N ALA A 158 4.46 2.19 -10.14
CA ALA A 158 5.07 3.50 -9.94
C ALA A 158 4.13 4.64 -10.36
N SER A 159 3.41 4.46 -11.48
CA SER A 159 2.43 5.42 -11.97
C SER A 159 1.21 5.54 -11.05
N LEU A 160 0.68 4.42 -10.55
CA LEU A 160 -0.43 4.38 -9.60
C LEU A 160 -0.05 5.05 -8.27
N VAL A 161 1.10 4.66 -7.70
CA VAL A 161 1.64 5.20 -6.45
C VAL A 161 1.91 6.70 -6.60
N GLY A 162 2.59 7.09 -7.67
CA GLY A 162 2.93 8.47 -7.98
C GLY A 162 1.71 9.36 -8.18
N GLY A 163 0.67 8.87 -8.88
CA GLY A 163 -0.59 9.59 -9.06
C GLY A 163 -1.27 9.92 -7.73
N VAL A 164 -1.36 8.94 -6.82
CA VAL A 164 -1.92 9.18 -5.47
C VAL A 164 -1.03 10.14 -4.68
N LEU A 165 0.29 9.94 -4.68
CA LEU A 165 1.24 10.78 -3.95
C LEU A 165 1.16 12.25 -4.39
N LEU A 166 1.22 12.50 -5.70
CA LEU A 166 1.19 13.85 -6.26
C LEU A 166 -0.19 14.51 -6.06
N SER A 167 -1.28 13.75 -6.24
CA SER A 167 -2.63 14.28 -6.00
C SER A 167 -2.86 14.71 -4.54
N ARG A 168 -2.19 14.08 -3.56
CA ARG A 168 -2.20 14.48 -2.15
C ARG A 168 -1.36 15.72 -1.85
N ALA A 169 -0.34 15.98 -2.67
CA ALA A 169 0.64 17.04 -2.42
C ALA A 169 0.16 18.43 -2.85
N VAL A 170 -0.85 18.50 -3.71
CA VAL A 170 -1.36 19.77 -4.26
C VAL A 170 -2.58 20.26 -3.47
N VAL A 171 -2.70 21.59 -3.33
CA VAL A 171 -3.79 22.23 -2.58
C VAL A 171 -5.06 22.39 -3.44
N ASP A 172 -4.89 22.67 -4.74
CA ASP A 172 -6.01 22.80 -5.66
C ASP A 172 -6.69 21.45 -5.90
N LYS A 173 -7.94 21.34 -5.45
CA LYS A 173 -8.76 20.13 -5.59
C LYS A 173 -9.02 19.76 -7.04
N ALA A 174 -9.24 20.74 -7.93
CA ALA A 174 -9.48 20.46 -9.34
C ALA A 174 -8.22 19.91 -10.00
N TYR A 175 -7.04 20.46 -9.68
CA TYR A 175 -5.78 19.93 -10.16
C TYR A 175 -5.47 18.54 -9.57
N SER A 176 -5.76 18.33 -8.28
CA SER A 176 -5.67 17.02 -7.63
C SER A 176 -6.50 15.94 -8.35
N ASP A 177 -7.76 16.25 -8.67
CA ASP A 177 -8.66 15.36 -9.40
C ASP A 177 -8.13 15.09 -10.82
N ARG A 178 -7.58 16.11 -11.50
CA ARG A 178 -6.94 15.96 -12.82
C ARG A 178 -5.71 15.06 -12.80
N ILE A 179 -4.90 15.08 -11.74
CA ILE A 179 -3.75 14.17 -11.60
C ILE A 179 -4.23 12.72 -11.55
N LEU A 180 -5.22 12.43 -10.70
CA LEU A 180 -5.79 11.07 -10.60
C LEU A 180 -6.36 10.59 -11.93
N GLU A 181 -7.10 11.46 -12.62
CA GLU A 181 -7.68 11.13 -13.92
C GLU A 181 -6.60 10.89 -14.99
N ALA A 182 -5.59 11.76 -15.09
CA ALA A 182 -4.50 11.58 -16.04
C ALA A 182 -3.74 10.25 -15.84
N CYS A 183 -3.43 9.90 -14.59
CA CYS A 183 -2.80 8.62 -14.26
C CYS A 183 -3.71 7.43 -14.57
N ARG A 184 -5.03 7.58 -14.40
CA ARG A 184 -6.01 6.54 -14.70
C ARG A 184 -6.12 6.31 -16.19
N THR A 185 -6.23 7.38 -16.99
CA THR A 185 -6.23 7.29 -18.46
C THR A 185 -4.96 6.62 -18.96
N PHE A 186 -3.80 7.04 -18.47
CA PHE A 186 -2.51 6.43 -18.83
C PHE A 186 -2.47 4.94 -18.50
N ALA A 187 -2.85 4.55 -17.28
CA ALA A 187 -2.81 3.15 -16.85
C ALA A 187 -3.81 2.26 -17.61
N LEU A 188 -4.96 2.80 -18.07
CA LEU A 188 -5.98 2.06 -18.82
C LEU A 188 -5.69 1.97 -20.33
N ALA A 189 -5.11 3.01 -20.93
CA ALA A 189 -4.82 3.05 -22.37
C ALA A 189 -3.90 1.90 -22.81
N GLU A 190 -3.07 1.43 -21.89
CA GLU A 190 -2.10 0.37 -22.09
C GLU A 190 -2.72 -1.04 -22.14
N THR A 191 -4.05 -1.14 -22.14
CA THR A 191 -4.80 -2.38 -22.40
C THR A 191 -5.14 -2.59 -23.88
N HIS A 192 -4.96 -1.59 -24.73
CA HIS A 192 -5.43 -1.59 -26.12
C HIS A 192 -4.36 -1.91 -27.18
N SER A 193 -3.14 -2.26 -26.79
CA SER A 193 -2.05 -2.61 -27.71
C SER A 193 -2.08 -4.09 -28.09
N THR A 194 -3.14 -4.53 -28.78
CA THR A 194 -3.08 -5.72 -29.64
C THR A 194 -3.10 -5.23 -31.09
N PRO A 195 -2.04 -5.42 -31.90
CA PRO A 195 -2.12 -5.06 -33.31
C PRO A 195 -3.22 -5.88 -34.00
N PRO A 196 -3.99 -5.31 -34.94
CA PRO A 196 -4.92 -6.09 -35.74
C PRO A 196 -4.13 -7.15 -36.52
N ASN A 197 -4.57 -8.40 -36.42
CA ASN A 197 -4.04 -9.53 -37.17
C ASN A 197 -4.03 -9.18 -38.67
N PRO A 198 -2.88 -9.17 -39.37
CA PRO A 198 -2.90 -9.05 -40.82
C PRO A 198 -3.49 -10.34 -41.40
N ALA A 199 -4.57 -10.17 -42.17
CA ALA A 199 -5.17 -11.23 -42.98
C ALA A 199 -4.20 -11.76 -44.04
#